data_AF-A0AAP0ATX3-F1
#
_entry.id   AF-A0AAP0ATX3-F1
#
_cell.length_a   1.000
_cell.length_b   1.000
_cell.length_c   1.000
_cell.angle_alpha   90.00
_cell.angle_beta   90.00
_cell.angle_gamma   90.00
#
_symmetry.space_group_name_H-M   'P 1'
#
loop_
_entity.id
_entity.type
_entity.pdbx_description
1 polymer ?
#
loop_
_entity_poly.entity_id
_entity_poly.type
_entity_poly.pdbx_seq_one_letter_code
_entity_poly.pdbx_strand_id
1 'polypeptide(L)'
;MQKPLVDSFCLICQGGQVFMESDVLQVAMEMRSQLDMRADVLKHIDAADLGFTCDDDGWLQHNPFGVRTEREIHAEFEGAAIYRRLYQKI
;
A
#
# COMPACT_ATOMS: atom_id res chain seq x y z
N MET A 1 5.66 -14.59 -7.12
CA MET A 1 4.77 -13.45 -7.39
C MET A 1 4.92 -13.00 -8.85
N GLN A 2 3.86 -12.48 -9.47
CA GLN A 2 3.73 -12.33 -10.92
C GLN A 2 4.25 -10.95 -11.40
N LYS A 3 5.44 -10.89 -12.02
CA LYS A 3 5.94 -9.66 -12.71
C LYS A 3 4.90 -8.96 -13.60
N PRO A 4 4.08 -9.70 -14.39
CA PRO A 4 3.05 -9.08 -15.22
C PRO A 4 2.02 -8.23 -14.45
N LEU A 5 1.75 -8.57 -13.18
CA LEU A 5 0.79 -7.83 -12.37
C LEU A 5 1.34 -6.45 -11.97
N VAL A 6 2.61 -6.39 -11.53
CA VAL A 6 3.26 -5.12 -11.17
C VAL A 6 3.34 -4.20 -12.39
N ASP A 7 3.67 -4.76 -13.55
CA ASP A 7 3.69 -4.03 -14.81
C ASP A 7 2.31 -3.49 -15.19
N SER A 8 1.24 -4.23 -14.90
CA SER A 8 -0.13 -3.80 -15.20
C SER A 8 -0.54 -2.55 -14.42
N PHE A 9 -0.05 -2.36 -13.20
CA PHE A 9 -0.31 -1.13 -12.42
C PHE A 9 0.30 0.11 -13.07
N CYS A 10 1.40 -0.04 -13.84
CA CYS A 10 1.97 1.05 -14.61
C CYS A 10 1.07 1.49 -15.77
N LEU A 11 0.03 0.74 -16.11
CA LEU A 11 -0.93 1.07 -17.17
C LEU A 11 -2.15 1.88 -16.68
N ILE A 12 -2.29 2.10 -15.37
CA ILE A 12 -3.38 2.91 -14.79
C ILE A 12 -3.29 4.37 -15.33
N CYS A 13 -4.38 5.14 -15.34
CA CYS A 13 -4.33 6.56 -15.70
C CYS A 13 -3.40 7.38 -14.79
N GLN A 14 -2.86 8.49 -15.29
CA GLN A 14 -2.09 9.45 -14.48
C GLN A 14 -2.94 9.93 -13.29
N GLY A 15 -2.35 9.97 -12.10
CA GLY A 15 -3.05 10.24 -10.85
C GLY A 15 -3.82 9.04 -10.26
N GLY A 16 -3.94 7.93 -10.98
CA GLY A 16 -4.55 6.72 -10.44
C GLY A 16 -3.70 6.11 -9.32
N GLN A 17 -4.36 5.40 -8.40
CA GLN A 17 -3.74 4.94 -7.16
C GLN A 17 -3.74 3.41 -7.06
N VAL A 18 -2.71 2.88 -6.40
CA VAL A 18 -2.59 1.46 -6.04
C VAL A 18 -2.50 1.36 -4.53
N PHE A 19 -3.54 0.81 -3.92
CA PHE A 19 -3.55 0.50 -2.50
C PHE A 19 -3.20 -0.97 -2.30
N MET A 20 -2.24 -1.23 -1.42
CA MET A 20 -1.88 -2.57 -1.00
C MET A 20 -2.00 -2.70 0.52
N GLU A 21 -2.43 -3.89 0.94
CA GLU A 21 -2.65 -4.21 2.34
C GLU A 21 -2.36 -5.69 2.59
N SER A 22 -1.75 -5.99 3.73
CA SER A 22 -1.67 -7.34 4.26
C SER A 22 -1.53 -7.32 5.78
N ASP A 23 -2.11 -8.30 6.44
CA ASP A 23 -1.94 -8.63 7.86
C ASP A 23 -0.68 -9.49 8.13
N VAL A 24 0.08 -9.84 7.08
CA VAL A 24 1.30 -10.64 7.17
C VAL A 24 2.50 -9.79 6.71
N LEU A 25 3.39 -9.43 7.66
CA LEU A 25 4.52 -8.54 7.40
C LEU A 25 5.37 -8.96 6.20
N GLN A 26 5.72 -10.25 6.11
CA GLN A 26 6.56 -10.75 5.03
C GLN A 26 5.90 -10.57 3.65
N VAL A 27 4.58 -10.75 3.58
CA VAL A 27 3.81 -10.57 2.34
C VAL A 27 3.75 -9.08 1.99
N ALA A 28 3.47 -8.22 2.96
CA ALA A 28 3.47 -6.77 2.76
C ALA A 28 4.84 -6.25 2.30
N MET A 29 5.93 -6.69 2.91
CA MET A 29 7.29 -6.31 2.52
C MET A 29 7.62 -6.72 1.09
N GLU A 30 7.27 -7.95 0.70
CA GLU A 30 7.49 -8.44 -0.66
C GLU A 30 6.67 -7.63 -1.68
N MET A 31 5.39 -7.38 -1.40
CA MET A 31 4.52 -6.55 -2.26
C MET A 31 5.05 -5.11 -2.40
N ARG A 32 5.44 -4.50 -1.28
CA ARG A 32 6.02 -3.14 -1.23
C ARG A 32 7.30 -3.09 -2.07
N SER A 33 8.23 -4.03 -1.86
CA SER A 33 9.49 -4.06 -2.61
C SER A 33 9.27 -4.15 -4.12
N GLN A 34 8.22 -4.84 -4.56
CA GLN A 34 7.88 -4.96 -5.97
C GLN A 34 7.34 -3.67 -6.58
N LEU A 35 6.50 -2.93 -5.85
CA LEU A 35 6.00 -1.63 -6.28
C LEU A 35 7.10 -0.56 -6.20
N ASP A 36 7.96 -0.62 -5.18
CA ASP A 36 9.09 0.31 -4.99
C ASP A 36 10.14 0.18 -6.12
N MET A 37 10.25 -0.99 -6.77
CA MET A 37 11.06 -1.14 -8.00
C MET A 37 10.55 -0.29 -9.16
N ARG A 38 9.31 0.20 -9.11
CA ARG A 38 8.69 1.09 -10.11
C ARG A 38 8.52 2.51 -9.59
N ALA A 39 9.43 2.94 -8.70
CA ALA A 39 9.46 4.30 -8.17
C ALA A 39 9.59 5.41 -9.23
N ASP A 40 9.92 5.08 -10.47
CA ASP A 40 9.91 5.97 -11.64
C ASP A 40 8.50 6.31 -12.13
N VAL A 41 7.51 5.44 -11.87
CA VAL A 41 6.11 5.60 -12.31
C VAL A 41 5.13 5.69 -11.13
N LEU A 42 5.41 4.99 -10.04
CA LEU A 42 4.57 4.91 -8.84
C LEU A 42 5.28 5.58 -7.67
N LYS A 43 4.71 6.66 -7.13
CA LYS A 43 5.23 7.35 -5.94
C LYS A 43 4.38 7.05 -4.72
N HIS A 44 5.01 6.98 -3.55
CA HIS A 44 4.26 6.90 -2.29
C HIS A 44 3.39 8.14 -2.11
N ILE A 45 2.13 7.96 -1.70
CA ILE A 45 1.18 9.05 -1.57
C ILE A 45 1.63 10.09 -0.52
N ASP A 46 2.29 9.65 0.55
CA ASP A 46 2.75 10.49 1.66
C ASP A 46 3.88 11.44 1.25
N ALA A 47 4.54 11.18 0.11
CA ALA A 47 5.48 12.13 -0.48
C ALA A 47 4.79 13.27 -1.27
N ALA A 48 3.54 13.06 -1.69
CA ALA A 48 2.75 14.01 -2.49
C ALA A 48 1.67 14.73 -1.67
N ASP A 49 1.15 14.07 -0.63
CA ASP A 49 0.09 14.56 0.24
C ASP A 49 0.41 14.25 1.71
N LEU A 50 0.70 15.30 2.48
CA LEU A 50 1.05 15.23 3.90
C LEU A 50 -0.15 14.88 4.80
N GLY A 51 -1.36 14.75 4.24
CA GLY A 51 -2.54 14.25 4.95
C GLY A 51 -2.45 12.76 5.28
N PHE A 52 -1.57 12.01 4.61
CA PHE A 52 -1.35 10.60 4.89
C PHE A 52 -0.22 10.41 5.92
N THR A 53 -0.55 9.84 7.07
CA THR A 53 0.43 9.57 8.14
C THR A 53 0.96 8.14 8.06
N CYS A 54 2.26 8.02 8.26
CA CYS A 54 2.99 6.75 8.26
C CYS A 54 3.64 6.50 9.63
N ASP A 55 3.84 5.23 9.99
CA ASP A 55 4.71 4.84 11.10
C ASP A 55 6.20 4.98 10.75
N ASP A 56 7.08 4.63 11.69
CA ASP A 56 8.54 4.74 11.54
C ASP A 56 9.10 3.84 10.42
N ASP A 57 8.41 2.74 10.10
CA ASP A 57 8.73 1.83 8.98
C ASP A 57 8.07 2.29 7.66
N GLY A 58 7.25 3.34 7.76
CA GLY A 58 6.54 3.99 6.69
C GLY A 58 5.15 3.41 6.40
N TRP A 59 4.64 2.40 7.10
CA TRP A 59 3.28 1.90 6.81
C TRP A 59 2.22 2.94 7.15
N LEU A 60 1.17 3.04 6.34
CA LEU A 60 0.05 3.95 6.63
C LEU A 60 -0.61 3.56 7.94
N GLN A 61 -0.74 4.52 8.85
CA GLN A 61 -1.33 4.29 10.18
C GLN A 61 -2.84 4.04 10.13
N HIS A 62 -3.50 4.57 9.11
CA HIS A 62 -4.94 4.52 8.96
C HIS A 62 -5.35 4.01 7.58
N ASN A 63 -6.50 3.34 7.50
CA ASN A 63 -7.09 2.95 6.23
C ASN A 63 -7.53 4.23 5.47
N PRO A 64 -7.01 4.46 4.25
CA PRO A 64 -7.24 5.71 3.53
C PRO A 64 -8.67 5.87 3.00
N PHE A 65 -9.46 4.79 2.97
CA PHE A 65 -10.83 4.77 2.44
C PHE A 65 -11.90 4.83 3.53
N GLY A 66 -11.51 4.76 4.82
CA GLY A 66 -12.42 4.84 5.96
C GLY A 66 -13.35 3.63 6.14
N VAL A 67 -13.24 2.60 5.31
CA VAL A 67 -14.00 1.35 5.42
C VAL A 67 -13.03 0.19 5.53
N ARG A 68 -13.15 -0.57 6.62
CA ARG A 68 -12.34 -1.75 6.89
C ARG A 68 -12.94 -3.00 6.26
N THR A 69 -12.09 -3.89 5.77
CA THR A 69 -12.47 -5.25 5.34
C THR A 69 -12.76 -6.15 6.54
N GLU A 70 -13.45 -7.28 6.30
CA GLU A 70 -13.62 -8.32 7.32
C GLU A 70 -12.27 -8.81 7.86
N ARG A 71 -11.25 -8.94 6.99
CA ARG A 71 -9.91 -9.38 7.38
C ARG A 71 -9.22 -8.38 8.30
N GLU A 72 -9.30 -7.08 8.00
CA GLU A 72 -8.78 -6.01 8.86
C GLU A 72 -9.42 -6.07 10.25
N ILE A 73 -10.75 -6.15 10.31
CA ILE A 73 -11.48 -6.22 11.58
C ILE A 73 -11.03 -7.43 12.40
N HIS A 74 -10.91 -8.59 11.76
CA HIS A 74 -10.49 -9.81 12.45
C HIS A 74 -9.05 -9.73 12.97
N ALA A 75 -8.09 -9.28 12.16
CA ALA A 75 -6.70 -9.15 12.59
C ALA A 75 -6.53 -8.08 13.69
N GLU A 76 -7.19 -6.92 13.57
CA GLU A 76 -7.17 -5.89 14.62
C GLU A 76 -7.78 -6.41 15.94
N PHE A 77 -8.85 -7.20 15.87
CA PHE A 77 -9.47 -7.82 17.05
C PHE A 77 -8.52 -8.79 17.77
N GLU A 78 -7.65 -9.47 17.01
CA GLU A 78 -6.61 -10.36 17.56
C GLU A 78 -5.33 -9.60 18.00
N GLY A 79 -5.30 -8.27 17.85
CA GLY A 79 -4.13 -7.44 18.15
C GLY A 79 -3.01 -7.57 17.12
N ALA A 80 -3.29 -8.12 15.93
CA ALA A 80 -2.35 -8.17 14.82
C ALA A 80 -2.25 -6.82 14.11
N ALA A 81 -1.06 -6.54 13.58
CA ALA A 81 -0.81 -5.35 12.78
C ALA A 81 -1.33 -5.52 11.34
N ILE A 82 -1.79 -4.43 10.74
CA ILE A 82 -2.14 -4.36 9.32
C ILE A 82 -1.15 -3.42 8.63
N TYR A 83 -0.46 -3.95 7.62
CA TYR A 83 0.55 -3.22 6.87
C TYR A 83 -0.06 -2.66 5.59
N ARG A 84 -0.04 -1.33 5.46
CA ARG A 84 -0.75 -0.60 4.40
C ARG A 84 0.19 0.31 3.63
N ARG A 85 0.07 0.34 2.30
CA ARG A 85 0.74 1.33 1.45
C ARG A 85 -0.16 1.81 0.32
N LEU A 86 -0.05 3.09 0.00
CA LEU A 86 -0.74 3.73 -1.11
C LEU A 86 0.28 4.38 -2.03
N TYR A 87 0.16 4.06 -3.31
CA TYR A 87 0.97 4.63 -4.38
C TYR A 87 0.08 5.44 -5.31
N GLN A 88 0.63 6.50 -5.89
CA GLN A 88 0.02 7.27 -6.96
C GLN A 88 0.89 7.19 -8.21
N LYS A 89 0.24 6.95 -9.35
CA LYS A 89 0.90 7.04 -10.65
C LYS A 89 1.14 8.51 -11.01
N ILE A 90 2.39 8.84 -11.27
CA ILE A 90 2.80 10.17 -11.73
C ILE A 90 2.78 10.31 -13.24
#